data_AF-A0A952RW71-F1
#
_entry.id   AF-A0A952RW71-F1
#
_cell.length_a   1.000
_cell.length_b   1.000
_cell.length_c   1.000
_cell.angle_alpha   90.00
_cell.angle_beta   90.00
_cell.angle_gamma   90.00
#
_symmetry.space_group_name_H-M   'P 1'
#
loop_
_entity.id
_entity.type
_entity.pdbx_description
1 polymer ?
#
loop_
_entity_poly.entity_id
_entity_poly.type
_entity_poly.pdbx_seq_one_letter_code
_entity_poly.pdbx_strand_id
1 'polypeptide(L)'
;MSKELVFVLEPDVGRVTVEISQAFVKAADHLARDLGTRISLNCANPAAKERHLPVLQPKPTGIGRLEPDPSSIWLYRLYHGSVVDGPGRRSVIQVSGCSLRCSGCLVPQTHDLENGVRVSISSIVSEVLDWRRDHDGVTILGGEPFDQPESVAELVSRLKNHGLHITIYSGYTIEHLIQRKQPATEYILTHIDTLIDGPFVSELRDTSGEYRGSQNQRIIDLRQFSRAQ
;
A
#
# COMPACT_ATOMS: atom_id res chain seq x y z
N MET A 1 -42.26 0.69 -3.59
CA MET A 1 -41.39 -0.51 -3.49
C MET A 1 -39.99 -0.08 -3.89
N SER A 2 -38.97 -0.38 -3.07
CA SER A 2 -37.57 -0.02 -3.33
C SER A 2 -37.01 -0.82 -4.50
N LYS A 3 -36.21 -0.17 -5.34
CA LYS A 3 -35.40 -0.83 -6.36
C LYS A 3 -34.10 -1.26 -5.69
N GLU A 4 -33.84 -2.55 -5.65
CA GLU A 4 -32.66 -3.13 -5.00
C GLU A 4 -31.82 -3.91 -6.01
N LEU A 5 -30.52 -3.66 -5.95
CA LEU A 5 -29.48 -4.43 -6.63
C LEU A 5 -28.64 -5.09 -5.54
N VAL A 6 -28.61 -6.41 -5.53
CA VAL A 6 -27.82 -7.21 -4.60
C VAL A 6 -26.68 -7.86 -5.38
N PHE A 7 -25.44 -7.57 -5.00
CA PHE A 7 -24.26 -8.23 -5.54
C PHE A 7 -23.85 -9.35 -4.59
N VAL A 8 -23.95 -10.58 -5.06
CA VAL A 8 -23.47 -11.78 -4.37
C VAL A 8 -22.10 -12.12 -4.94
N LEU A 9 -21.07 -11.94 -4.12
CA LEU A 9 -19.69 -12.28 -4.46
C LEU A 9 -19.37 -13.67 -3.91
N GLU A 10 -19.02 -14.60 -4.78
CA GLU A 10 -18.49 -15.92 -4.43
C GLU A 10 -16.95 -15.86 -4.55
N PRO A 11 -16.23 -15.50 -3.46
CA PRO A 11 -14.81 -15.18 -3.53
C PRO A 11 -13.96 -16.37 -3.99
N ASP A 12 -14.36 -17.59 -3.63
CA ASP A 12 -13.61 -18.83 -3.89
C ASP A 12 -13.49 -19.15 -5.38
N VAL A 13 -14.50 -18.76 -6.16
CA VAL A 13 -14.59 -19.01 -7.60
C VAL A 13 -14.51 -17.71 -8.43
N GLY A 14 -14.47 -16.56 -7.76
CA GLY A 14 -14.46 -15.24 -8.39
C GLY A 14 -15.73 -14.93 -9.18
N ARG A 15 -16.87 -15.52 -8.79
CA ARG A 15 -18.16 -15.31 -9.46
C ARG A 15 -18.89 -14.16 -8.79
N VAL A 16 -19.49 -13.27 -9.59
CA VAL A 16 -20.38 -12.22 -9.11
C VAL A 16 -21.77 -12.51 -9.68
N THR A 17 -22.74 -12.72 -8.79
CA THR A 17 -24.16 -12.86 -9.15
C THR A 17 -24.88 -11.58 -8.76
N VAL A 18 -25.72 -11.04 -9.65
CA VAL A 18 -26.47 -9.81 -9.38
C VAL A 18 -27.95 -10.13 -9.34
N GLU A 19 -28.59 -9.94 -8.19
CA GLU A 19 -30.04 -10.03 -8.06
C GLU A 19 -30.66 -8.64 -8.14
N ILE A 20 -31.74 -8.50 -8.91
CA ILE A 20 -32.42 -7.22 -9.12
C ILE A 20 -33.89 -7.36 -8.77
N SER A 21 -34.39 -6.55 -7.83
CA SER A 21 -35.81 -6.51 -7.53
C SER A 21 -36.58 -5.80 -8.65
N GLN A 22 -37.39 -6.58 -9.38
CA GLN A 22 -38.37 -6.18 -10.40
C GLN A 22 -38.16 -4.83 -11.10
N ALA A 23 -37.15 -4.76 -11.97
CA ALA A 23 -37.16 -4.08 -13.26
C ALA A 23 -35.73 -4.11 -13.77
N PHE A 24 -35.56 -4.31 -15.08
CA PHE A 24 -34.26 -4.32 -15.78
C PHE A 24 -33.52 -5.66 -15.91
N VAL A 25 -34.18 -6.70 -16.42
CA VAL A 25 -33.46 -7.80 -17.09
C VAL A 25 -32.50 -7.25 -18.16
N LYS A 26 -32.93 -6.21 -18.91
CA LYS A 26 -32.06 -5.53 -19.89
C LYS A 26 -30.86 -4.81 -19.27
N ALA A 27 -30.99 -4.14 -18.11
CA ALA A 27 -29.82 -3.50 -17.49
C ALA A 27 -28.91 -4.53 -16.83
N ALA A 28 -29.44 -5.66 -16.33
CA ALA A 28 -28.63 -6.79 -15.90
C ALA A 28 -27.80 -7.35 -17.06
N ASP A 29 -28.40 -7.58 -18.22
CA ASP A 29 -27.69 -8.05 -19.43
C ASP A 29 -26.68 -7.03 -19.94
N HIS A 30 -26.94 -5.72 -19.78
CA HIS A 30 -25.96 -4.68 -20.08
C HIS A 30 -24.81 -4.68 -19.08
N LEU A 31 -25.10 -4.74 -17.77
CA LEU A 31 -24.10 -4.79 -16.71
C LEU A 31 -23.23 -6.05 -16.81
N ALA A 32 -23.82 -7.21 -17.09
CA ALA A 32 -23.11 -8.48 -17.31
C ALA A 32 -22.21 -8.44 -18.56
N ARG A 33 -22.62 -7.70 -19.61
CA ARG A 33 -21.78 -7.46 -20.79
C ARG A 33 -20.68 -6.41 -20.53
N ASP A 34 -20.96 -5.40 -19.71
CA ASP A 34 -20.01 -4.36 -19.29
C ASP A 34 -18.95 -4.90 -18.32
N LEU A 35 -19.26 -5.95 -17.55
CA LEU A 35 -18.30 -6.67 -16.70
C LEU A 35 -17.16 -7.35 -17.49
N GLY A 36 -17.29 -7.44 -18.82
CA GLY A 36 -16.18 -7.71 -19.74
C GLY A 36 -15.46 -9.05 -19.54
N THR A 37 -14.25 -9.15 -20.10
CA THR A 37 -13.31 -10.27 -19.91
C THR A 37 -12.70 -10.22 -18.51
N ARG A 38 -12.55 -11.38 -17.84
CA ARG A 38 -11.83 -11.49 -16.56
C ARG A 38 -10.42 -10.89 -16.71
N ILE A 39 -10.14 -9.79 -16.01
CA ILE A 39 -8.82 -9.17 -15.95
C ILE A 39 -8.16 -9.58 -14.64
N SER A 40 -6.94 -10.12 -14.71
CA SER A 40 -6.12 -10.36 -13.51
C SER A 40 -5.60 -9.03 -13.01
N LEU A 41 -6.14 -8.53 -11.89
CA LEU A 41 -5.69 -7.30 -11.26
C LEU A 41 -4.64 -7.59 -10.19
N ASN A 42 -3.59 -6.78 -10.14
CA ASN A 42 -2.62 -6.77 -9.06
C ASN A 42 -2.01 -5.36 -8.94
N CYS A 43 -1.08 -5.16 -7.99
CA CYS A 43 -0.42 -3.85 -7.84
C CYS A 43 0.46 -3.46 -9.03
N ALA A 44 0.78 -4.38 -9.96
CA ALA A 44 1.46 -4.11 -11.23
C ALA A 44 0.53 -3.96 -12.44
N ASN A 45 -0.73 -4.40 -12.34
CA ASN A 45 -1.72 -4.42 -13.39
C ASN A 45 -3.06 -3.88 -12.86
N PRO A 46 -3.15 -2.56 -12.58
CA PRO A 46 -4.38 -1.94 -12.14
C PRO A 46 -5.45 -1.95 -13.25
N ALA A 47 -6.73 -1.87 -12.87
CA ALA A 47 -7.85 -1.92 -13.81
C ALA A 47 -7.83 -0.78 -14.84
N ALA A 48 -7.23 0.36 -14.50
CA ALA A 48 -6.96 1.46 -15.41
C ALA A 48 -5.46 1.60 -15.64
N LYS A 49 -5.03 1.71 -16.90
CA LYS A 49 -3.62 1.93 -17.28
C LYS A 49 -3.03 3.22 -16.72
N GLU A 50 -3.86 4.20 -16.39
CA GLU A 50 -3.46 5.49 -15.85
C GLU A 50 -3.94 5.63 -14.39
N ARG A 51 -2.99 5.71 -13.45
CA ARG A 51 -3.29 6.11 -12.06
C ARG A 51 -3.28 7.63 -11.94
N HIS A 52 -4.43 8.25 -12.12
CA HIS A 52 -4.65 9.64 -11.70
C HIS A 52 -4.89 9.71 -10.19
N LEU A 53 -3.94 9.23 -9.39
CA LEU A 53 -3.99 9.45 -7.95
C LEU A 53 -3.43 10.85 -7.69
N PRO A 54 -4.22 11.78 -7.12
CA PRO A 54 -3.68 13.07 -6.72
C PRO A 54 -2.51 12.82 -5.78
N VAL A 55 -1.39 13.49 -6.03
CA VAL A 55 -0.31 13.58 -5.04
C VAL A 55 -0.91 14.38 -3.89
N LEU A 56 -1.41 13.71 -2.85
CA LEU A 56 -1.64 14.39 -1.59
C LEU A 56 -0.25 14.63 -1.03
N GLN A 57 0.30 15.80 -1.32
CA GLN A 57 1.38 16.35 -0.52
C GLN A 57 0.72 16.79 0.79
N PRO A 58 1.10 16.23 1.94
CA PRO A 58 0.65 16.75 3.21
C PRO A 58 0.93 18.25 3.22
N LYS A 59 -0.12 19.07 3.39
CA LYS A 59 0.09 20.52 3.48
C LYS A 59 1.09 20.74 4.63
N PRO A 60 2.15 21.54 4.44
CA PRO A 60 2.93 22.03 5.57
C PRO A 60 1.91 22.60 6.55
N THR A 61 1.82 22.02 7.74
CA THR A 61 0.87 22.47 8.76
C THR A 61 1.08 23.96 8.94
N GLY A 62 0.02 24.73 8.69
CA GLY A 62 0.06 26.19 8.77
C GLY A 62 0.62 26.66 10.10
N ILE A 63 1.31 27.80 10.04
CA ILE A 63 1.95 28.51 11.14
C ILE A 63 1.05 28.52 12.38
N GLY A 64 1.40 27.68 13.34
CA GLY A 64 0.88 27.61 14.69
C GLY A 64 1.83 26.69 15.43
N ARG A 65 2.45 27.19 16.51
CA ARG A 65 3.54 26.54 17.26
C ARG A 65 3.24 25.07 17.58
N LEU A 66 3.56 24.17 16.66
CA LEU A 66 3.83 22.77 16.91
C LEU A 66 5.34 22.72 17.10
N GLU A 67 5.79 22.13 18.21
CA GLU A 67 7.20 21.80 18.42
C GLU A 67 7.77 21.20 17.11
N PRO A 68 8.97 21.61 16.67
CA PRO A 68 9.55 21.08 15.44
C PRO A 68 9.66 19.56 15.58
N ASP A 69 8.91 18.81 14.76
CA ASP A 69 9.01 17.36 14.75
C ASP A 69 10.46 16.98 14.39
N PRO A 70 11.20 16.31 15.29
CA PRO A 70 12.60 16.00 15.05
C PRO A 70 12.78 15.02 13.89
N SER A 71 11.71 14.36 13.45
CA SER A 71 11.76 13.28 12.47
C SER A 71 10.96 13.63 11.21
N SER A 72 11.56 13.31 10.07
CA SER A 72 11.00 13.57 8.74
C SER A 72 11.37 12.47 7.77
N ILE A 73 10.61 12.35 6.69
CA ILE A 73 10.80 11.35 5.64
C ILE A 73 10.66 12.02 4.28
N TRP A 74 11.42 11.55 3.29
CA TRP A 74 11.22 11.91 1.90
C TRP A 74 10.04 11.14 1.34
N LEU A 75 8.95 11.86 1.13
CA LEU A 75 7.67 11.33 0.68
C LEU A 75 7.45 11.72 -0.77
N TYR A 76 7.14 10.74 -1.62
CA TYR A 76 6.71 11.00 -2.99
C TYR A 76 5.22 11.38 -3.01
N ARG A 77 4.36 10.56 -2.38
CA ARG A 77 2.92 10.87 -2.23
C ARG A 77 2.29 10.07 -1.09
N LEU A 78 1.12 10.54 -0.65
CA LEU A 78 0.21 9.80 0.21
C LEU A 78 -1.15 9.68 -0.50
N TYR A 79 -1.81 8.53 -0.39
CA TYR A 79 -3.16 8.34 -0.92
C TYR A 79 -3.95 7.33 -0.09
N HIS A 80 -5.28 7.36 -0.22
CA HIS A 80 -6.18 6.53 0.58
C HIS A 80 -7.06 5.66 -0.31
N GLY A 81 -7.65 4.62 0.28
CA GLY A 81 -8.66 3.80 -0.38
C GLY A 81 -8.09 2.71 -1.29
N SER A 82 -6.79 2.39 -1.20
CA SER A 82 -6.22 1.33 -2.03
C SER A 82 -6.68 -0.05 -1.56
N VAL A 83 -7.09 -0.91 -2.49
CA VAL A 83 -7.45 -2.31 -2.21
C VAL A 83 -6.46 -3.29 -2.85
N VAL A 84 -5.38 -2.78 -3.46
CA VAL A 84 -4.38 -3.59 -4.19
C VAL A 84 -2.99 -3.50 -3.57
N ASP A 85 -2.76 -2.57 -2.64
CA ASP A 85 -1.46 -2.35 -1.99
C ASP A 85 -1.37 -3.04 -0.61
N GLY A 86 -2.17 -4.08 -0.35
CA GLY A 86 -2.14 -4.84 0.91
C GLY A 86 -3.54 -5.27 1.39
N PRO A 87 -3.63 -5.95 2.54
CA PRO A 87 -4.88 -6.49 3.07
C PRO A 87 -5.86 -5.40 3.50
N GLY A 88 -7.12 -5.53 3.05
CA GLY A 88 -8.16 -4.54 3.27
C GLY A 88 -7.94 -3.23 2.51
N ARG A 89 -8.64 -2.18 2.92
CA ARG A 89 -8.52 -0.84 2.35
C ARG A 89 -7.38 -0.08 3.02
N ARG A 90 -6.36 0.32 2.26
CA ARG A 90 -5.12 0.90 2.77
C ARG A 90 -5.07 2.43 2.61
N SER A 91 -4.53 3.09 3.62
CA SER A 91 -3.82 4.36 3.44
C SER A 91 -2.39 4.05 3.02
N VAL A 92 -1.93 4.57 1.89
CA VAL A 92 -0.62 4.25 1.31
C VAL A 92 0.32 5.44 1.42
N ILE A 93 1.46 5.21 2.06
CA ILE A 93 2.57 6.14 2.22
C ILE A 93 3.65 5.71 1.23
N GLN A 94 3.80 6.46 0.14
CA GLN A 94 4.79 6.16 -0.90
C GLN A 94 6.02 7.04 -0.70
N VAL A 95 7.14 6.44 -0.28
CA VAL A 95 8.40 7.16 -0.05
C VAL A 95 9.15 7.44 -1.35
N SER A 96 10.08 8.39 -1.32
CA SER A 96 10.98 8.73 -2.41
C SER A 96 12.41 8.26 -2.13
N GLY A 97 13.20 8.01 -3.16
CA GLY A 97 14.56 7.46 -3.09
C GLY A 97 14.56 5.93 -3.15
N CYS A 98 15.25 5.36 -4.15
CA CYS A 98 15.43 3.91 -4.28
C CYS A 98 16.82 3.59 -4.84
N SER A 99 17.63 2.91 -4.04
CA SER A 99 18.94 2.41 -4.44
C SER A 99 18.87 1.23 -5.41
N LEU A 100 17.78 0.46 -5.41
CA LEU A 100 17.63 -0.76 -6.22
C LEU A 100 17.39 -0.49 -7.70
N ARG A 101 16.63 0.57 -8.03
CA ARG A 101 16.35 1.02 -9.41
C ARG A 101 16.01 -0.12 -10.37
N CYS A 102 15.09 -1.00 -9.97
CA CYS A 102 14.75 -2.23 -10.71
C CYS A 102 14.41 -1.93 -12.18
N SER A 103 14.88 -2.79 -13.09
CA SER A 103 14.50 -2.70 -14.51
C SER A 103 12.99 -2.85 -14.68
N GLY A 104 12.38 -1.97 -15.47
CA GLY A 104 10.93 -1.96 -15.69
C GLY A 104 10.10 -1.58 -14.46
N CYS A 105 10.70 -0.95 -13.44
CA CYS A 105 9.99 -0.48 -12.24
C CYS A 105 8.68 0.24 -12.59
N LEU A 106 7.63 0.02 -11.79
CA LEU A 106 6.30 0.60 -11.99
C LEU A 106 6.22 2.07 -11.60
N VAL A 107 7.14 2.52 -10.75
CA VAL A 107 7.19 3.88 -10.22
C VAL A 107 8.61 4.43 -10.30
N PRO A 108 9.25 4.44 -11.49
CA PRO A 108 10.66 4.82 -11.63
C PRO A 108 10.92 6.27 -11.19
N GLN A 109 9.89 7.12 -11.18
CA GLN A 109 9.97 8.48 -10.66
C GLN A 109 10.29 8.56 -9.16
N THR A 110 10.08 7.49 -8.38
CA THR A 110 10.49 7.45 -6.96
C THR A 110 11.94 7.06 -6.76
N HIS A 111 12.71 6.78 -7.83
CA HIS A 111 14.12 6.41 -7.69
C HIS A 111 14.97 7.55 -7.16
N ASP A 112 14.74 8.76 -7.65
CA ASP A 112 15.48 9.94 -7.20
C ASP A 112 14.78 10.56 -5.99
N LEU A 113 15.54 10.69 -4.90
CA LEU A 113 15.05 11.20 -3.62
C LEU A 113 14.34 12.56 -3.77
N GLU A 114 14.94 13.44 -4.58
CA GLU A 114 14.51 14.82 -4.83
C GLU A 114 13.20 14.95 -5.62
N ASN A 115 12.69 13.87 -6.22
CA ASN A 115 11.34 13.87 -6.80
C ASN A 115 10.24 13.82 -5.73
N GLY A 116 10.62 13.60 -4.47
CA GLY A 116 9.74 13.71 -3.31
C GLY A 116 9.90 15.04 -2.58
N VAL A 117 9.14 15.17 -1.50
CA VAL A 117 9.21 16.30 -0.57
C VAL A 117 9.55 15.78 0.81
N ARG A 118 10.35 16.53 1.57
CA ARG A 118 10.66 16.20 2.96
C ARG A 118 9.48 16.62 3.83
N VAL A 119 8.84 15.67 4.51
CA VAL A 119 7.64 15.88 5.33
C VAL A 119 7.90 15.39 6.75
N SER A 120 7.33 16.07 7.75
CA SER A 120 7.39 15.58 9.13
C SER A 120 6.53 14.32 9.33
N ILE A 121 6.99 13.42 10.19
CA ILE A 121 6.27 12.17 10.47
C ILE A 121 4.91 12.47 11.11
N SER A 122 4.83 13.47 11.99
CA SER A 122 3.58 13.95 12.59
C SER A 122 2.53 14.36 11.55
N SER A 123 2.93 15.01 10.45
CA SER A 123 1.98 15.41 9.40
C SER A 123 1.40 14.19 8.69
N ILE A 124 2.23 13.17 8.44
CA ILE A 124 1.79 11.92 7.82
C ILE A 124 0.85 11.16 8.76
N VAL A 125 1.21 11.01 10.03
CA VAL A 125 0.38 10.34 11.03
C VAL A 125 -0.96 11.07 11.19
N SER A 126 -0.97 12.39 11.23
CA SER A 126 -2.20 13.20 11.28
C SER A 126 -3.11 12.97 10.08
N GLU A 127 -2.57 12.98 8.85
CA GLU A 127 -3.36 12.71 7.63
C GLU A 127 -3.92 11.28 7.61
N VAL A 128 -3.15 10.29 8.06
CA VAL A 128 -3.60 8.89 8.14
C VAL A 128 -4.70 8.70 9.18
N LEU A 129 -4.65 9.44 10.29
CA LEU A 129 -5.60 9.31 11.40
C LEU A 129 -6.83 10.23 11.27
N ASP A 130 -6.94 11.05 10.21
CA ASP A 130 -8.15 11.85 9.99
C ASP A 130 -9.37 10.93 9.93
N TRP A 131 -10.30 11.13 10.87
CA TRP A 131 -11.52 10.32 11.03
C TRP A 131 -12.41 10.27 9.78
N ARG A 132 -12.24 11.22 8.85
CA ARG A 132 -12.94 11.21 7.56
C ARG A 132 -12.39 10.15 6.60
N ARG A 133 -11.27 9.51 6.94
CA ARG A 133 -10.60 8.48 6.16
C ARG A 133 -10.88 7.13 6.80
N ASP A 134 -11.69 6.34 6.13
CA ASP A 134 -11.96 4.97 6.54
C ASP A 134 -10.89 4.05 5.92
N HIS A 135 -10.18 3.25 6.72
CA HIS A 135 -9.12 2.32 6.27
C HIS A 135 -8.88 1.22 7.30
N ASP A 136 -8.42 0.07 6.82
CA ASP A 136 -8.10 -1.12 7.62
C ASP A 136 -6.62 -1.17 8.04
N GLY A 137 -5.84 -0.14 7.67
CA GLY A 137 -4.44 0.01 8.02
C GLY A 137 -3.62 0.74 6.97
N VAL A 138 -2.30 0.73 7.18
CA VAL A 138 -1.34 1.51 6.40
C VAL A 138 -0.38 0.64 5.59
N THR A 139 -0.15 0.99 4.34
CA THR A 139 0.94 0.40 3.55
C THR A 139 2.04 1.43 3.35
N ILE A 140 3.28 1.05 3.66
CA ILE A 140 4.48 1.84 3.34
C ILE A 140 5.17 1.16 2.15
N LEU A 141 5.34 1.87 1.04
CA LEU A 141 5.92 1.32 -0.19
C LEU A 141 6.68 2.37 -1.00
N GLY A 142 7.17 1.95 -2.16
CA GLY A 142 7.77 2.82 -3.18
C GLY A 142 9.07 3.45 -2.71
N GLY A 143 9.77 4.10 -3.63
CA GLY A 143 11.21 4.24 -3.46
C GLY A 143 11.79 2.89 -3.03
N GLU A 144 12.53 2.89 -1.94
CA GLU A 144 12.78 1.74 -1.09
C GLU A 144 12.66 2.17 0.39
N PRO A 145 11.67 1.68 1.16
CA PRO A 145 11.51 2.09 2.56
C PRO A 145 12.75 1.85 3.43
N PHE A 146 13.49 0.78 3.18
CA PHE A 146 14.71 0.47 3.94
C PHE A 146 15.94 1.29 3.50
N ASP A 147 15.78 2.26 2.59
CA ASP A 147 16.78 3.31 2.35
C ASP A 147 16.56 4.56 3.23
N GLN A 148 15.46 4.61 4.00
CA GLN A 148 15.18 5.62 5.03
C GLN A 148 14.79 4.96 6.38
N PRO A 149 15.57 3.99 6.89
CA PRO A 149 15.12 3.08 7.95
C PRO A 149 14.84 3.79 9.27
N GLU A 150 15.57 4.83 9.67
CA GLU A 150 15.31 5.59 10.91
C GLU A 150 13.94 6.29 10.85
N SER A 151 13.65 6.94 9.71
CA SER A 151 12.37 7.63 9.50
C SER A 151 11.20 6.65 9.40
N VAL A 152 11.41 5.49 8.77
CA VAL A 152 10.39 4.44 8.69
C VAL A 152 10.15 3.80 10.05
N ALA A 153 11.19 3.56 10.86
CA ALA A 153 11.06 3.03 12.22
C ALA A 153 10.23 3.97 13.11
N GLU A 154 10.50 5.27 13.07
CA GLU A 154 9.73 6.27 13.82
C GLU A 154 8.27 6.33 13.34
N LEU A 155 8.04 6.28 12.03
CA LEU A 155 6.69 6.23 11.45
C LEU A 155 5.95 4.96 11.90
N VAL A 156 6.60 3.80 11.85
CA VAL A 156 6.05 2.51 12.32
C VAL A 156 5.70 2.60 13.80
N SER A 157 6.59 3.12 14.65
CA SER A 157 6.35 3.33 16.08
C SER A 157 5.07 4.13 16.32
N ARG A 158 4.95 5.30 15.70
CA ARG A 158 3.78 6.17 15.88
C ARG A 158 2.49 5.52 15.37
N LEU A 159 2.51 4.87 14.20
CA LEU A 159 1.33 4.20 13.65
C LEU A 159 0.90 2.98 14.49
N LYS A 160 1.85 2.19 15.02
CA LYS A 160 1.54 1.05 15.90
C LYS A 160 0.99 1.49 17.26
N ASN A 161 1.40 2.64 17.79
CA ASN A 161 0.81 3.22 19.00
C ASN A 161 -0.69 3.54 18.84
N HIS A 162 -1.17 3.69 17.60
CA HIS A 162 -2.59 3.81 17.27
C HIS A 162 -3.26 2.48 16.89
N GLY A 163 -2.57 1.35 17.09
CA GLY A 163 -3.11 0.01 16.84
C GLY A 163 -3.28 -0.35 15.36
N LEU A 164 -2.65 0.40 14.45
CA LEU A 164 -2.83 0.20 13.01
C LEU A 164 -2.08 -1.05 12.51
N HIS A 165 -2.71 -1.78 11.58
CA HIS A 165 -2.04 -2.83 10.81
C HIS A 165 -1.09 -2.21 9.78
N ILE A 166 0.18 -2.61 9.78
CA ILE A 166 1.21 -2.06 8.89
C ILE A 166 1.72 -3.14 7.92
N THR A 167 1.63 -2.83 6.63
CA THR A 167 2.28 -3.58 5.55
C THR A 167 3.45 -2.77 5.00
N ILE A 168 4.61 -3.39 4.79
CA ILE A 168 5.73 -2.74 4.11
C ILE A 168 6.13 -3.55 2.87
N TYR A 169 6.35 -2.85 1.75
CA TYR A 169 7.01 -3.41 0.57
C TYR A 169 8.50 -3.10 0.62
N SER A 170 9.35 -4.08 0.31
CA SER A 170 10.78 -3.86 0.09
C SER A 170 11.25 -4.67 -1.10
N GLY A 171 12.16 -4.10 -1.88
CA GLY A 171 12.89 -4.84 -2.90
C GLY A 171 14.01 -5.71 -2.31
N TYR A 172 14.34 -5.56 -1.03
CA TYR A 172 15.21 -6.48 -0.31
C TYR A 172 14.42 -7.68 0.22
N THR A 173 15.06 -8.84 0.32
CA THR A 173 14.47 -9.99 1.02
C THR A 173 14.61 -9.83 2.53
N ILE A 174 13.73 -10.48 3.31
CA ILE A 174 13.81 -10.48 4.78
C ILE A 174 15.18 -10.97 5.27
N GLU A 175 15.78 -11.95 4.61
CA GLU A 175 17.10 -12.46 4.97
C GLU A 175 18.18 -11.39 4.78
N HIS A 176 18.11 -10.61 3.69
CA HIS A 176 19.00 -9.48 3.47
C HIS A 176 18.79 -8.39 4.53
N LEU A 177 17.55 -8.07 4.86
CA LEU A 177 17.22 -7.06 5.86
C LEU A 177 17.73 -7.45 7.26
N ILE A 178 17.57 -8.71 7.67
CA ILE A 178 18.10 -9.23 8.93
C ILE A 178 19.64 -9.14 8.96
N GLN A 179 20.30 -9.44 7.84
CA GLN A 179 21.77 -9.39 7.75
C GLN A 179 22.35 -7.99 7.89
N ARG A 180 21.57 -6.92 7.66
CA ARG A 180 22.03 -5.53 7.84
C ARG A 180 22.42 -5.21 9.28
N LYS A 181 21.88 -5.93 10.28
CA LYS A 181 22.12 -5.70 11.72
C LYS A 181 21.97 -4.23 12.13
N GLN A 182 21.00 -3.54 11.53
CA GLN A 182 20.72 -2.13 11.81
C GLN A 182 19.53 -2.05 12.79
N PRO A 183 19.66 -1.33 13.92
CA PRO A 183 18.60 -1.25 14.93
C PRO A 183 17.24 -0.79 14.40
N ALA A 184 17.24 0.19 13.49
CA ALA A 184 16.00 0.68 12.88
C ALA A 184 15.33 -0.37 11.99
N THR A 185 16.11 -1.11 11.19
CA THR A 185 15.60 -2.22 10.36
C THR A 185 15.02 -3.34 11.23
N GLU A 186 15.73 -3.71 12.30
CA GLU A 186 15.24 -4.71 13.26
C GLU A 186 13.94 -4.26 13.92
N TYR A 187 13.88 -3.01 14.40
CA TYR A 187 12.67 -2.44 14.98
C TYR A 187 11.48 -2.51 14.01
N ILE A 188 11.69 -2.13 12.74
CA ILE A 188 10.64 -2.22 11.72
C ILE A 188 10.14 -3.67 11.61
N LEU A 189 11.05 -4.63 11.41
CA LEU A 189 10.69 -6.04 11.20
C LEU A 189 9.96 -6.66 12.38
N THR A 190 10.23 -6.23 13.62
CA THR A 190 9.54 -6.75 14.81
C THR A 190 8.21 -6.07 15.12
N HIS A 191 7.89 -4.94 14.48
CA HIS A 191 6.69 -4.15 14.79
C HIS A 191 5.66 -4.09 13.65
N ILE A 192 6.03 -4.41 12.41
CA ILE A 192 5.07 -4.47 11.30
C ILE A 192 4.33 -5.81 11.27
N ASP A 193 3.21 -5.84 10.57
CA ASP A 193 2.34 -7.02 10.51
C ASP A 193 2.59 -7.87 9.25
N THR A 194 2.94 -7.22 8.14
CA THR A 194 3.20 -7.91 6.86
C THR A 194 4.37 -7.27 6.15
N LEU A 195 5.30 -8.10 5.67
CA LEU A 195 6.37 -7.70 4.76
C LEU A 195 6.11 -8.33 3.39
N ILE A 196 6.12 -7.52 2.34
CA ILE A 196 6.12 -7.98 0.95
C ILE A 196 7.51 -7.74 0.40
N ASP A 197 8.28 -8.80 0.19
CA ASP A 197 9.72 -8.72 0.00
C ASP A 197 10.18 -9.18 -1.39
N GLY A 198 11.40 -8.77 -1.76
CA GLY A 198 12.05 -9.14 -3.02
C GLY A 198 11.91 -8.10 -4.14
N PRO A 199 12.89 -8.02 -5.05
CA PRO A 199 12.94 -6.97 -6.07
C PRO A 199 11.83 -7.16 -7.10
N PHE A 200 11.39 -6.07 -7.72
CA PHE A 200 10.46 -6.16 -8.83
C PHE A 200 11.15 -6.75 -10.07
N VAL A 201 10.53 -7.75 -10.69
CA VAL A 201 11.00 -8.40 -11.92
C VAL A 201 9.92 -8.26 -13.00
N SER A 202 10.20 -7.45 -14.02
CA SER A 202 9.21 -7.01 -15.02
C SER A 202 8.62 -8.16 -15.84
N GLU A 203 9.40 -9.22 -16.02
CA GLU A 203 9.09 -10.46 -16.75
C GLU A 203 8.16 -11.37 -15.94
N LEU A 204 8.11 -11.18 -14.62
CA LEU A 204 7.31 -11.98 -13.69
C LEU A 204 6.09 -11.21 -13.17
N ARG A 205 5.73 -10.07 -13.77
CA ARG A 205 4.60 -9.24 -13.32
C ARG A 205 3.24 -9.89 -13.54
N ASP A 206 3.14 -10.72 -14.58
CA ASP A 206 1.91 -11.38 -14.95
C ASP A 206 1.63 -12.50 -13.92
N THR A 207 0.37 -12.62 -13.51
CA THR A 207 -0.11 -13.62 -12.53
C THR A 207 0.67 -13.65 -11.20
N SER A 208 1.27 -12.53 -10.78
CA SER A 208 1.98 -12.39 -9.50
C SER A 208 1.09 -12.66 -8.27
N GLY A 209 -0.23 -12.62 -8.43
CA GLY A 209 -1.20 -12.83 -7.35
C GLY A 209 -1.37 -11.61 -6.46
N GLU A 210 -2.04 -11.83 -5.33
CA GLU A 210 -2.43 -10.75 -4.41
C GLU A 210 -1.21 -9.95 -3.95
N TYR A 211 -1.35 -8.61 -3.99
CA TYR A 211 -0.41 -7.63 -3.46
C TYR A 211 1.03 -7.71 -3.98
N ARG A 212 1.32 -8.50 -5.02
CA ARG A 212 2.69 -8.68 -5.52
C ARG A 212 2.85 -8.01 -6.87
N GLY A 213 3.95 -7.27 -7.01
CA GLY A 213 4.37 -6.66 -8.26
C GLY A 213 4.92 -7.69 -9.23
N SER A 214 5.56 -8.74 -8.72
CA SER A 214 6.12 -9.85 -9.51
C SER A 214 6.09 -11.18 -8.74
N GLN A 215 6.04 -12.32 -9.44
CA GLN A 215 5.86 -13.65 -8.84
C GLN A 215 6.95 -14.04 -7.82
N ASN A 216 8.16 -13.50 -7.96
CA ASN A 216 9.28 -13.76 -7.04
C ASN A 216 9.09 -13.09 -5.67
N GLN A 217 8.16 -12.15 -5.54
CA GLN A 217 7.92 -11.48 -4.27
C GLN A 217 7.15 -12.39 -3.32
N ARG A 218 7.45 -12.30 -2.03
CA ARG A 218 6.81 -13.12 -0.98
C ARG A 218 6.01 -12.24 -0.05
N ILE A 219 4.86 -12.72 0.39
CA ILE A 219 4.08 -12.10 1.45
C ILE A 219 4.43 -12.85 2.74
N ILE A 220 4.99 -12.14 3.71
CA ILE A 220 5.46 -12.71 4.97
C ILE A 220 4.60 -12.10 6.10
N ASP A 221 3.81 -12.95 6.77
CA ASP A 221 3.04 -12.55 7.95
C ASP A 221 3.96 -12.54 9.18
N LEU A 222 4.24 -11.34 9.70
CA LEU A 222 5.16 -11.14 10.81
C LEU A 222 4.47 -11.18 12.18
N ARG A 223 3.12 -11.17 12.21
CA ARG A 223 2.36 -11.30 13.47
C ARG A 223 2.57 -12.66 14.13
N GLN A 224 2.90 -13.68 13.34
CA GLN A 224 3.17 -15.04 13.83
C GLN A 224 4.43 -15.09 14.70
N PHE A 225 5.40 -14.21 14.48
CA PHE A 225 6.64 -14.16 15.26
C PHE A 225 6.48 -13.41 16.59
N SER A 226 5.56 -12.45 16.68
CA SER A 226 5.28 -11.69 17.91
C SER A 226 4.47 -12.50 18.95
N ARG A 227 3.82 -13.60 18.57
CA ARG A 227 3.00 -14.44 19.48
C ARG A 227 3.76 -15.64 20.07
N ALA A 228 5.04 -15.80 19.72
CA ALA A 228 5.89 -16.92 20.14
C ALA A 228 6.91 -16.54 21.24
N GLN A 229 6.76 -15.39 21.90
CA GLN A 229 7.55 -14.96 23.06
C GLN A 229 6.64 -14.65 24.24
#